data_AF-A0A846Q3R1-F1
#
_entry.id   AF-A0A846Q3R1-F1
#
_cell.length_a   1.000
_cell.length_b   1.000
_cell.length_c   1.000
_cell.angle_alpha   90.00
_cell.angle_beta   90.00
_cell.angle_gamma   90.00
#
_symmetry.space_group_name_H-M   'P 1'
#
loop_
_entity.id
_entity.type
_entity.pdbx_description
1 polymer ?
#
loop_
_entity_poly.entity_id
_entity_poly.type
_entity_poly.pdbx_seq_one_letter_code
_entity_poly.pdbx_strand_id
1 'polypeptide(L)'
;MLVKNMVSVRYGILLALTTLLYGFGLGGAFGVFEGDIKGHLDAQARQVFEDTYKGDEAKLNKTTDKSWSYFKRAHLHASGLGVIALGLILTLMFLSVDK
;
A
#
# COMPACT_ATOMS: atom_id res chain seq x y z
N MET A 1 -31.81 -12.52 -8.71
CA MET A 1 -31.44 -11.15 -9.13
C MET A 1 -30.04 -10.77 -8.65
N LEU A 2 -29.77 -10.77 -7.34
CA LEU A 2 -28.44 -10.53 -6.74
C LEU A 2 -27.29 -11.35 -7.32
N VAL A 3 -27.46 -12.68 -7.46
CA VAL A 3 -26.43 -13.57 -8.00
C VAL A 3 -26.06 -13.22 -9.46
N LYS A 4 -27.04 -12.78 -10.26
CA LYS A 4 -26.83 -12.37 -11.65
C LYS A 4 -26.02 -11.07 -11.73
N ASN A 5 -26.29 -10.12 -10.82
CA ASN A 5 -25.55 -8.87 -10.71
C ASN A 5 -24.11 -9.11 -10.24
N MET A 6 -23.90 -10.05 -9.32
CA MET A 6 -22.56 -10.45 -8.85
C MET A 6 -21.70 -11.06 -9.96
N VAL A 7 -22.28 -11.87 -10.85
CA VAL A 7 -21.57 -12.42 -12.02
C VAL A 7 -21.12 -11.32 -12.97
N SER A 8 -21.90 -10.23 -13.12
CA SER A 8 -21.55 -9.09 -13.98
C SER A 8 -20.30 -8.35 -13.50
N VAL A 9 -20.17 -8.15 -12.18
CA VAL A 9 -19.06 -7.39 -11.57
C VAL A 9 -17.94 -8.28 -11.03
N ARG A 10 -17.95 -9.58 -11.34
CA ARG A 10 -17.02 -10.58 -10.76
C ARG A 10 -15.55 -10.20 -10.91
N TYR A 11 -15.17 -9.63 -12.05
CA TYR A 11 -13.79 -9.22 -12.30
C TYR A 11 -13.40 -8.00 -11.45
N GLY A 12 -14.33 -7.06 -11.24
CA GLY A 12 -14.11 -5.94 -10.33
C GLY A 12 -13.90 -6.41 -8.90
N ILE A 13 -14.72 -7.36 -8.43
CA ILE A 13 -14.57 -7.96 -7.09
C ILE A 13 -13.21 -8.67 -6.98
N LEU A 14 -12.85 -9.49 -7.95
CA LEU A 14 -11.55 -10.19 -7.95
C LEU A 14 -10.37 -9.22 -7.89
N LEU A 15 -10.40 -8.13 -8.66
CA LEU A 15 -9.35 -7.11 -8.63
C LEU A 15 -9.29 -6.37 -7.29
N ALA A 16 -10.45 -6.03 -6.71
CA ALA A 16 -10.52 -5.37 -5.41
C ALA A 16 -9.95 -6.27 -4.30
N LEU A 17 -10.32 -7.56 -4.28
CA LEU A 17 -9.78 -8.54 -3.34
C LEU A 17 -8.29 -8.78 -3.54
N THR A 18 -7.82 -8.87 -4.79
CA THR A 18 -6.38 -9.01 -5.10
C THR A 18 -5.59 -7.82 -4.58
N THR A 19 -6.11 -6.61 -4.75
CA THR A 19 -5.49 -5.36 -4.26
C THR A 19 -5.44 -5.33 -2.73
N LEU A 20 -6.50 -5.80 -2.07
CA LEU A 20 -6.55 -5.94 -0.62
C LEU A 20 -5.52 -6.96 -0.12
N LEU A 21 -5.49 -8.16 -0.71
CA LEU A 21 -4.50 -9.19 -0.38
C LEU A 21 -3.07 -8.70 -0.61
N TYR A 22 -2.82 -7.96 -1.69
CA TYR A 22 -1.54 -7.34 -1.96
C TYR A 22 -1.12 -6.36 -0.85
N GLY A 23 -2.03 -5.48 -0.40
CA GLY A 23 -1.76 -4.56 0.70
C GLY A 23 -1.46 -5.26 2.02
N PHE A 24 -2.18 -6.34 2.34
CA PHE A 24 -1.87 -7.19 3.51
C PHE A 24 -0.54 -7.92 3.36
N GLY A 25 -0.24 -8.45 2.18
CA GLY A 25 1.03 -9.12 1.88
C GLY A 25 2.22 -8.18 2.05
N LEU A 26 2.11 -6.93 1.56
CA LEU A 26 3.10 -5.89 1.79
C LEU A 26 3.25 -5.57 3.29
N GLY A 27 2.14 -5.42 4.02
CA GLY A 27 2.18 -5.18 5.47
C GLY A 27 2.90 -6.30 6.24
N GLY A 28 2.62 -7.56 5.89
CA GLY A 28 3.31 -8.72 6.45
C GLY A 28 4.79 -8.75 6.11
N ALA A 29 5.13 -8.54 4.83
CA ALA A 29 6.53 -8.48 4.38
C ALA A 29 7.31 -7.36 5.09
N PHE A 30 6.73 -6.16 5.19
CA PHE A 30 7.35 -5.03 5.88
C PHE A 30 7.54 -5.28 7.37
N GLY A 31 6.65 -6.02 8.01
CA GLY A 31 6.80 -6.43 9.41
C GLY A 31 7.90 -7.47 9.62
N VAL A 32 7.97 -8.49 8.76
CA VAL A 32 9.00 -9.55 8.83
C VAL A 32 10.40 -9.00 8.52
N PHE A 33 10.51 -8.14 7.51
CA PHE A 33 11.79 -7.63 7.02
C PHE A 33 12.05 -6.18 7.44
N GLU A 34 11.43 -5.68 8.52
CA GLU A 34 11.54 -4.27 8.92
C GLU A 34 12.99 -3.84 9.12
N GLY A 35 13.79 -4.68 9.78
CA GLY A 35 15.21 -4.43 10.04
C GLY A 35 16.03 -4.33 8.74
N ASP A 36 15.84 -5.28 7.82
CA ASP A 36 16.57 -5.32 6.55
C ASP A 36 16.22 -4.11 5.67
N ILE A 37 14.93 -3.73 5.60
CA ILE A 37 14.47 -2.59 4.82
C ILE A 37 15.06 -1.29 5.38
N LYS A 38 14.96 -1.07 6.70
CA LYS A 38 15.52 0.12 7.35
C LYS A 38 17.04 0.18 7.19
N GLY A 39 17.72 -0.94 7.41
CA GLY A 39 19.17 -1.04 7.23
C GLY A 39 19.59 -0.75 5.79
N HIS A 40 18.81 -1.19 4.80
CA HIS A 40 19.05 -0.87 3.40
C HIS A 40 18.87 0.63 3.11
N LEU A 41 17.82 1.26 3.66
CA LEU A 41 17.61 2.71 3.52
C LEU A 41 18.75 3.51 4.16
N ASP A 42 19.21 3.11 5.34
CA ASP A 42 20.35 3.75 6.01
C ASP A 42 21.64 3.57 5.23
N ALA A 43 21.91 2.37 4.70
CA ALA A 43 23.08 2.10 3.88
C ALA A 43 23.10 2.97 2.61
N GLN A 44 21.96 3.09 1.91
CA GLN A 44 21.84 3.99 0.76
C GLN A 44 22.05 5.45 1.14
N ALA A 45 21.46 5.90 2.25
CA ALA A 45 21.58 7.29 2.68
C ALA A 45 23.03 7.65 3.06
N ARG A 46 23.75 6.71 3.71
CA ARG A 46 25.16 6.89 4.08
C ARG A 46 26.10 6.96 2.87
N GLN A 47 25.82 6.23 1.80
CA GLN A 47 26.63 6.29 0.57
C GLN A 47 26.69 7.70 -0.04
N VAL A 48 25.65 8.52 0.18
CA VAL A 48 25.54 9.88 -0.36
C VAL A 48 25.63 10.95 0.71
N PHE A 49 26.14 10.61 1.90
CA PHE A 49 26.17 11.48 3.07
C PHE A 49 26.89 12.81 2.80
N GLU A 50 28.13 12.75 2.32
CA GLU A 50 28.92 13.96 2.04
C GLU A 50 28.34 14.76 0.86
N ASP A 51 27.94 14.09 -0.23
CA ASP A 51 27.53 14.78 -1.45
C ASP A 51 26.13 15.41 -1.35
N THR A 52 25.17 14.68 -0.77
CA THR A 52 23.76 15.09 -0.71
C THR A 52 23.39 15.76 0.62
N TYR A 53 23.92 15.23 1.72
CA TYR A 53 23.59 15.70 3.06
C TYR A 53 24.64 16.66 3.64
N LYS A 54 25.82 16.81 3.02
CA LYS A 54 26.87 17.78 3.43
C LYS A 54 27.32 17.59 4.88
N GLY A 55 27.38 16.34 5.35
CA GLY A 55 27.72 16.02 6.74
C GLY A 55 26.58 16.23 7.75
N ASP A 56 25.37 16.61 7.31
CA ASP A 56 24.22 16.84 8.19
C ASP A 56 23.50 15.52 8.53
N GLU A 57 23.84 14.96 9.69
CA GLU A 57 23.26 13.72 10.20
C GLU A 57 21.77 13.85 10.57
N ALA A 58 21.33 15.03 11.01
CA ALA A 58 19.92 15.27 11.31
C ALA A 58 19.06 15.23 10.03
N LYS A 59 19.57 15.78 8.93
CA LYS A 59 18.89 15.74 7.63
C LYS A 59 18.88 14.35 7.02
N LEU A 60 19.95 13.56 7.20
CA LEU A 60 20.01 12.16 6.81
C LEU A 60 18.93 11.36 7.55
N ASN A 61 18.94 11.38 8.87
CA ASN A 61 18.00 10.61 9.70
C ASN A 61 16.54 10.98 9.39
N LYS A 62 16.25 12.27 9.27
CA LYS A 62 14.92 12.76 8.89
C LYS A 62 14.47 12.22 7.53
N THR A 63 15.38 12.11 6.57
CA THR A 63 15.06 11.59 5.23
C THR A 63 14.82 10.09 5.27
N THR A 64 15.68 9.32 5.94
CA THR A 64 15.50 7.88 6.08
C THR A 64 14.21 7.52 6.82
N ASP A 65 13.90 8.22 7.91
CA ASP A 65 12.63 8.06 8.64
C ASP A 65 11.42 8.35 7.76
N LYS A 66 11.51 9.40 6.93
CA LYS A 66 10.46 9.76 5.98
C LYS A 66 10.29 8.72 4.88
N SER A 67 11.38 8.14 4.39
CA SER A 67 11.37 7.02 3.44
C SER A 67 10.64 5.82 4.03
N TRP A 68 10.94 5.45 5.28
CA TRP A 68 10.21 4.38 5.97
C TRP A 68 8.71 4.69 6.11
N SER A 69 8.36 5.93 6.43
CA SER A 69 6.96 6.39 6.46
C SER A 69 6.28 6.25 5.08
N TYR A 70 6.99 6.43 3.97
CA TYR A 70 6.44 6.20 2.63
C TYR A 70 6.21 4.72 2.33
N PHE A 71 7.14 3.82 2.73
CA PHE A 71 6.91 2.38 2.63
C PHE A 71 5.65 1.96 3.40
N LYS A 72 5.52 2.40 4.66
CA LYS A 72 4.31 2.13 5.45
C LYS A 72 3.04 2.67 4.77
N ARG A 73 3.08 3.87 4.21
CA ARG A 73 1.94 4.42 3.48
C ARG A 73 1.61 3.62 2.23
N ALA A 74 2.59 3.07 1.52
CA ALA A 74 2.36 2.30 0.31
C ALA A 74 1.49 1.05 0.57
N HIS A 75 1.76 0.28 1.63
CA HIS A 75 0.90 -0.87 1.95
C HIS A 75 -0.50 -0.44 2.41
N LEU A 76 -0.61 0.64 3.21
CA LEU A 76 -1.90 1.16 3.66
C LEU A 76 -2.76 1.65 2.49
N HIS A 77 -2.15 2.33 1.52
CA HIS A 77 -2.86 2.78 0.32
C HIS A 77 -3.31 1.59 -0.54
N ALA A 78 -2.46 0.57 -0.70
CA ALA A 78 -2.87 -0.66 -1.40
C ALA A 78 -4.10 -1.29 -0.75
N SER A 79 -4.09 -1.50 0.57
CA SER A 79 -5.26 -2.05 1.29
C SER A 79 -6.48 -1.13 1.18
N GLY A 80 -6.29 0.19 1.33
CA GLY A 80 -7.36 1.18 1.25
C GLY A 80 -8.03 1.23 -0.13
N LEU A 81 -7.26 1.16 -1.22
CA LEU A 81 -7.79 1.11 -2.58
C LEU A 81 -8.64 -0.14 -2.82
N GLY A 82 -8.20 -1.30 -2.31
CA GLY A 82 -8.97 -2.54 -2.38
C GLY A 82 -10.31 -2.45 -1.64
N VAL A 83 -10.31 -1.90 -0.41
CA VAL A 83 -11.52 -1.69 0.38
C VAL A 83 -12.48 -0.69 -0.28
N ILE A 84 -11.97 0.45 -0.76
CA ILE A 84 -12.80 1.47 -1.43
C ILE A 84 -13.42 0.90 -2.71
N ALA A 85 -12.63 0.21 -3.54
CA ALA A 85 -13.12 -0.41 -4.76
C ALA A 85 -14.21 -1.45 -4.47
N LEU A 86 -14.00 -2.32 -3.47
CA LEU A 86 -14.98 -3.31 -3.08
C LEU A 86 -16.27 -2.65 -2.56
N GLY A 87 -16.15 -1.62 -1.70
CA GLY A 87 -17.29 -0.87 -1.18
C GLY A 87 -18.11 -0.20 -2.28
N LEU A 88 -17.46 0.41 -3.28
CA LEU A 88 -18.14 1.02 -4.43
C LEU A 88 -18.87 -0.03 -5.28
N ILE A 89 -18.22 -1.16 -5.56
CA ILE A 89 -18.83 -2.25 -6.34
C ILE A 89 -20.08 -2.79 -5.63
N LEU A 90 -19.99 -3.03 -4.32
CA LEU A 90 -21.13 -3.51 -3.54
C LEU A 90 -22.24 -2.46 -3.49
N THR A 91 -21.91 -1.19 -3.26
CA THR A 91 -22.89 -0.09 -3.24
C THR A 91 -23.65 0.02 -4.57
N LEU A 92 -22.93 -0.02 -5.70
CA LEU A 92 -23.54 0.00 -7.03
C LEU A 92 -24.37 -1.26 -7.31
N MET A 93 -23.92 -2.42 -6.85
CA MET A 93 -24.67 -3.67 -6.99
C MET A 93 -26.02 -3.61 -6.28
N PHE A 94 -26.08 -3.01 -5.08
CA PHE A 94 -27.33 -2.84 -4.33
C PHE A 94 -28.22 -1.73 -4.91
N LEU A 95 -27.66 -0.62 -5.40
CA LEU A 95 -28.44 0.45 -6.06
C LEU A 95 -29.01 0.03 -7.42
N SER A 96 -28.35 -0.89 -8.12
CA SER A 96 -28.79 -1.37 -9.44
C SER A 96 -29.91 -2.42 -9.36
N VAL A 97 -30.44 -2.70 -8.17
CA VAL A 97 -31.53 -3.69 -7.97
C VAL A 97 -32.89 -3.18 -8.49
N ASP A 98 -33.05 -1.87 -8.72
CA ASP A 98 -34.35 -1.26 -9.02
C ASP A 98 -34.58 -0.87 -10.50
N LYS A 99 -34.20 -1.75 -11.46
CA LYS A 99 -34.67 -1.65 -12.85
C LYS A 99 -35.13 -3.00 -13.41
#